data_AF-A0A0M3BES6-F1
#
_entry.id   AF-A0A0M3BES6-F1
#
_cell.length_a   1.000
_cell.length_b   1.000
_cell.length_c   1.000
_cell.angle_alpha   90.00
_cell.angle_beta   90.00
_cell.angle_gamma   90.00
#
_symmetry.space_group_name_H-M   'P 1'
#
loop_
_entity.id
_entity.type
_entity.pdbx_description
1 polymer ?
#
loop_
_entity_poly.entity_id
_entity_poly.type
_entity_poly.pdbx_seq_one_letter_code
_entity_poly.pdbx_strand_id
1 'polypeptide(L)'
;MRVSSDKADPGYAAWCKLNGDRKIVTVYLDGEKVRDAVMADEEAGEVRRCVRTEADNLAFDKKTGDILMETLKGKVKVLVEDRF
;
A
#
# COMPACT_ATOMS: atom_id res chain seq x y z
N MET A 1 -10.32 1.58 7.92
CA MET A 1 -9.53 0.33 7.90
C MET A 1 -8.05 0.68 7.71
N ARG A 2 -7.14 -0.06 8.36
CA ARG A 2 -5.68 0.06 8.14
C ARG A 2 -5.09 -1.28 7.73
N VAL A 3 -4.28 -1.27 6.67
CA VAL A 3 -3.57 -2.44 6.14
C VAL A 3 -2.14 -2.04 5.82
N SER A 4 -1.18 -2.89 6.15
CA SER A 4 0.24 -2.65 5.88
C SER A 4 0.98 -3.96 5.61
N SER A 5 1.97 -3.93 4.73
CA SER A 5 2.90 -5.04 4.54
C SER A 5 4.14 -4.96 5.45
N ASP A 6 4.28 -3.88 6.23
CA ASP A 6 5.39 -3.69 7.17
C ASP A 6 5.08 -4.35 8.52
N LYS A 7 5.91 -5.29 8.96
CA LYS A 7 5.77 -6.03 10.24
C LYS A 7 5.72 -5.14 11.47
N ALA A 8 6.34 -3.96 11.43
CA ALA A 8 6.34 -3.03 12.55
C ALA A 8 5.05 -2.19 12.63
N ASP A 9 4.21 -2.22 11.60
CA ASP A 9 3.00 -1.42 11.52
C ASP A 9 1.78 -2.15 12.10
N PRO A 10 0.89 -1.47 12.85
CA PRO A 10 -0.34 -2.07 13.37
C PRO A 10 -1.25 -2.69 12.29
N GLY A 11 -1.21 -2.16 11.06
CA GLY A 11 -1.94 -2.66 9.90
C GLY A 11 -1.44 -4.02 9.38
N TYR A 12 -0.29 -4.51 9.85
CA TYR A 12 0.29 -5.79 9.42
C TYR A 12 -0.58 -6.97 9.78
N ALA A 13 -1.13 -6.98 10.99
CA ALA A 13 -1.98 -8.08 11.45
C ALA A 13 -3.24 -8.20 10.59
N ALA A 14 -3.83 -7.07 10.17
CA ALA A 14 -4.97 -7.05 9.27
C ALA A 14 -4.60 -7.61 7.89
N TRP A 15 -3.48 -7.17 7.32
CA TRP A 15 -3.00 -7.68 6.04
C TRP A 15 -2.72 -9.19 6.08
N CYS A 16 -2.07 -9.71 7.13
CA CYS A 16 -1.81 -11.14 7.29
C CYS A 16 -3.10 -11.98 7.33
N LYS A 17 -4.13 -11.52 8.04
CA LYS A 17 -5.42 -12.22 8.10
C LYS A 17 -6.08 -12.27 6.73
N LEU A 18 -6.18 -11.12 6.05
CA LEU A 18 -6.74 -11.03 4.70
C LEU A 18 -6.00 -11.92 3.70
N ASN A 19 -4.67 -11.90 3.73
CA ASN A 19 -3.86 -12.73 2.84
C ASN A 19 -4.02 -14.23 3.16
N GLY A 20 -4.13 -14.59 4.45
CA GLY A 20 -4.43 -15.95 4.90
C GLY A 20 -5.80 -16.45 4.42
N ASP A 21 -6.80 -15.56 4.44
CA ASP A 21 -8.15 -15.79 3.92
C ASP A 21 -8.24 -15.71 2.38
N ARG A 22 -7.09 -15.67 1.69
CA ARG A 22 -6.98 -15.52 0.24
C ARG A 22 -7.75 -14.31 -0.29
N LYS A 23 -7.76 -13.20 0.44
CA LYS A 23 -8.33 -11.94 -0.04
C LYS A 23 -7.29 -11.12 -0.80
N ILE A 24 -7.76 -10.39 -1.81
CA ILE A 24 -7.01 -9.37 -2.53
C ILE A 24 -7.39 -8.01 -1.94
N VAL A 25 -6.38 -7.20 -1.63
CA VAL A 25 -6.58 -5.84 -1.13
C VAL A 25 -6.21 -4.85 -2.23
N THR A 26 -7.16 -4.00 -2.60
CA THR A 26 -6.97 -2.91 -3.55
C THR A 26 -7.15 -1.58 -2.83
N VAL A 27 -6.18 -0.68 -2.98
CA VAL A 27 -6.19 0.64 -2.34
C VAL A 27 -6.53 1.72 -3.37
N TYR A 28 -7.38 2.66 -2.98
CA TYR A 28 -7.71 3.86 -3.73
C TYR A 28 -7.40 5.11 -2.91
N LEU A 29 -6.91 6.15 -3.57
CA LEU A 29 -6.68 7.48 -3.01
C LEU A 29 -7.40 8.50 -3.92
N ASP A 30 -8.32 9.27 -3.34
CA ASP A 30 -9.13 10.27 -4.05
C ASP A 30 -9.87 9.69 -5.29
N GLY A 31 -10.22 8.41 -5.23
CA GLY A 31 -10.91 7.68 -6.30
C GLY A 31 -9.98 7.01 -7.31
N GLU A 32 -8.68 7.30 -7.28
CA GLU A 32 -7.69 6.66 -8.15
C GLU A 32 -7.08 5.43 -7.49
N LYS A 33 -6.91 4.35 -8.27
CA LYS A 33 -6.28 3.13 -7.77
C LYS A 33 -4.79 3.36 -7.53
N VAL A 34 -4.34 3.11 -6.31
CA VAL A 34 -2.91 3.23 -5.96
C VAL A 34 -2.20 1.91 -6.28
N ARG A 35 -1.20 1.98 -7.16
CA ARG A 35 -0.29 0.87 -7.44
C ARG A 35 0.79 0.78 -6.37
N ASP A 36 1.24 -0.45 -6.09
CA ASP A 36 2.34 -0.75 -5.16
C ASP A 36 2.20 -0.09 -3.78
N ALA A 37 0.96 -0.01 -3.29
CA ALA A 37 0.68 0.46 -1.95
C ALA A 37 1.22 -0.56 -0.93
N VAL A 38 2.06 -0.09 -0.02
CA VAL A 38 2.64 -0.88 1.08
C VAL A 38 1.94 -0.64 2.41
N MET A 39 1.26 0.51 2.54
CA MET A 39 0.41 0.82 3.69
C MET A 39 -0.76 1.69 3.22
N ALA A 40 -1.95 1.45 3.77
CA ALA A 40 -3.10 2.31 3.59
C ALA A 40 -3.88 2.42 4.90
N ASP A 41 -4.29 3.64 5.23
CA ASP A 41 -5.11 3.96 6.39
C ASP A 41 -6.26 4.88 5.98
N GLU A 42 -7.48 4.36 6.05
CA GLU A 42 -8.70 5.12 5.74
C GLU A 42 -9.03 6.19 6.79
N GLU A 43 -8.65 5.98 8.05
CA GLU A 43 -8.95 6.90 9.13
C GLU A 43 -7.97 8.07 9.14
N ALA A 44 -6.67 7.78 8.98
CA ALA A 44 -5.65 8.81 8.85
C ALA A 44 -5.68 9.51 7.47
N GLY A 45 -6.29 8.87 6.46
CA GLY A 45 -6.29 9.36 5.08
C GLY A 45 -4.90 9.31 4.46
N GLU A 46 -4.11 8.27 4.75
CA GLU A 46 -2.71 8.14 4.32
C GLU A 46 -2.49 6.85 3.53
N VAL A 47 -1.72 6.95 2.44
CA VAL A 47 -1.22 5.77 1.69
C VAL A 47 0.28 5.91 1.50
N ARG A 48 1.02 4.86 1.85
CA ARG A 48 2.43 4.74 1.50
C ARG A 48 2.58 3.82 0.31
N ARG A 49 3.30 4.25 -0.72
CA ARG A 49 3.54 3.46 -1.94
C ARG A 49 5.00 3.54 -2.39
N CYS A 50 5.41 2.58 -3.22
CA CYS A 50 6.69 2.66 -3.91
C CYS A 50 6.65 3.76 -4.98
N VAL A 51 7.69 4.56 -5.07
CA VAL A 51 7.85 5.58 -6.11
C VAL A 51 8.21 4.87 -7.43
N ARG A 52 7.61 5.33 -8.52
CA ARG A 52 7.94 4.86 -9.87
C ARG A 52 8.67 5.95 -10.65
N THR A 53 9.60 5.54 -11.51
CA THR A 53 10.26 6.42 -12.46
C THR A 53 9.35 6.72 -13.65
N GLU A 54 9.72 7.69 -14.48
CA GLU A 54 8.99 8.03 -15.71
C GLU A 54 8.91 6.86 -16.69
N ALA A 55 9.86 5.91 -16.61
CA ALA A 55 9.86 4.68 -17.41
C ALA A 55 9.05 3.53 -16.77
N ASP A 56 8.20 3.81 -15.78
CA ASP A 56 7.36 2.86 -15.04
C ASP A 56 8.13 1.75 -14.28
N ASN A 57 9.39 2.01 -13.92
CA ASN A 57 10.17 1.12 -13.06
C ASN A 57 10.11 1.57 -11.60
N LEU A 58 10.33 0.65 -10.64
CA LEU A 58 10.47 1.03 -9.22
C LEU A 58 11.72 1.89 -9.04
N ALA A 59 11.55 3.04 -8.39
CA ALA A 59 12.67 3.91 -8.02
C ALA A 59 13.35 3.36 -6.77
N PHE A 60 14.68 3.35 -6.76
CA PHE A 60 15.49 2.89 -5.63
C PHE A 60 16.71 3.78 -5.45
N ASP A 61 17.22 3.87 -4.22
CA ASP A 61 18.46 4.56 -3.91
C ASP A 61 19.64 3.73 -4.42
N LYS A 62 20.47 4.32 -5.29
CA LYS A 62 21.63 3.63 -5.88
C LYS A 62 22.74 3.31 -4.86
N LYS A 63 22.78 3.99 -3.72
CA LYS A 63 23.82 3.80 -2.69
C LYS A 63 23.45 2.69 -1.72
N THR A 64 22.20 2.65 -1.27
CA THR A 64 21.75 1.66 -0.27
C THR A 64 21.06 0.45 -0.92
N GLY A 65 20.51 0.62 -2.13
CA GLY A 65 19.68 -0.39 -2.79
C GLY A 65 18.21 -0.38 -2.34
N ASP A 66 17.82 0.55 -1.46
CA ASP A 66 16.47 0.58 -0.91
C ASP A 66 15.46 1.14 -1.93
N ILE A 67 14.27 0.55 -1.97
CA ILE A 67 13.16 1.07 -2.78
C ILE A 67 12.68 2.39 -2.17
N LEU A 68 12.60 3.43 -3.00
CA LEU A 68 12.07 4.71 -2.59
C LEU A 68 10.56 4.60 -2.39
N MET A 69 10.09 5.13 -1.26
CA MET A 69 8.67 5.17 -0.92
C MET A 69 8.24 6.61 -0.67
N GLU A 70 6.99 6.90 -1.00
CA GLU A 70 6.35 8.17 -0.69
C GLU A 70 5.06 7.94 0.10
N THR A 71 4.69 8.92 0.91
CA THR A 71 3.41 8.96 1.62
C THR A 71 2.54 10.03 1.01
N LEU A 72 1.36 9.63 0.54
CA LEU A 72 0.35 10.49 -0.02
C LEU A 72 -0.81 10.63 0.97
N LYS A 73 -1.45 11.80 0.98
CA LYS A 73 -2.59 12.11 1.84
C LYS A 73 -3.82 12.44 1.01
N GLY A 74 -4.99 12.00 1.46
CA GLY A 74 -6.25 12.23 0.78
C GLY A 74 -7.34 11.27 1.26
N LYS A 75 -8.41 11.15 0.47
CA LYS A 75 -9.50 10.23 0.78
C LYS A 75 -9.11 8.80 0.41
N VAL A 76 -8.76 8.01 1.41
CA VAL A 76 -8.35 6.62 1.23
C VAL A 76 -9.55 5.69 1.28
N LYS A 77 -9.58 4.71 0.37
CA LYS A 77 -10.57 3.63 0.37
C LYS A 77 -9.86 2.29 0.14
N VAL A 78 -10.09 1.33 1.03
CA VAL A 78 -9.53 -0.02 0.95
C VAL A 78 -10.64 -0.98 0.54
N LEU A 79 -10.49 -1.60 -0.62
CA LEU A 79 -11.39 -2.62 -1.14
C LEU A 79 -10.77 -4.00 -0.92
N VAL A 80 -11.57 -4.93 -0.41
CA VAL A 80 -11.15 -6.31 -0.14
C VAL A 80 -12.05 -7.24 -0.95
N GLU A 81 -11.43 -8.10 -1.76
CA GLU A 81 -12.11 -9.00 -2.69
C GLU A 81 -11.57 -10.42 -2.55
N ASP A 82 -12.31 -11.42 -3.02
CA ASP A 82 -11.84 -12.82 -3.03
C ASP A 82 -10.83 -13.07 -4.15
N ARG A 83 -9.75 -13.79 -3.84
CA ARG A 83 -8.81 -14.32 -4.83
C ARG A 83 -9.43 -15.60 -5.41
N PHE A 84 -10.07 -15.47 -6.57
CA PHE A 84 -10.60 -16.60 -7.36
C PHE A 84 -9.51 -17.62 -7.71
#